data_AF-A0A7L3LZX8-F1
#
_entry.id   AF-A0A7L3LZX8-F1
#
_cell.length_a   1.000
_cell.length_b   1.000
_cell.length_c   1.000
_cell.angle_alpha   90.00
_cell.angle_beta   90.00
_cell.angle_gamma   90.00
#
_symmetry.space_group_name_H-M   'P 1'
#
loop_
_entity.id
_entity.type
_entity.pdbx_description
1 polymer ?
#
loop_
_entity_poly.entity_id
_entity_poly.type
_entity_poly.pdbx_seq_one_letter_code
_entity_poly.pdbx_strand_id
1 'polypeptide(L)'
;ADGAVGSEEMGSAEGDPLKLTEGVSVEPESADMKGPPQAGSTPIRRCALCNCGDWSPHGQQKLQRFEPAPDWPQRLAGYQPPEDPSQSPQSLSQPPEDPCQPPREVTGADLLQIGFSEPMTPAQLFEPTGHCWVHRWCAAWSAGVEQDVELGLSGVDRAVFSGISQKCDHCRRLGATIPCRAPGCPRLYHFPCATTSCCFQSPNSLWLLCPQHLPEAAQM
;
A
#
# COMPACT_ATOMS: atom_id res chain seq x y z
N ALA A 1 -39.02 42.07 41.94
CA ALA A 1 -39.93 41.42 42.90
C ALA A 1 -39.81 39.92 42.65
N ASP A 2 -39.42 39.20 43.72
CA ASP A 2 -39.43 37.73 43.94
C ASP A 2 -38.53 36.86 43.03
N GLY A 3 -37.68 35.96 43.52
CA GLY A 3 -37.39 35.42 44.86
C GLY A 3 -36.79 34.00 44.75
N ALA A 4 -36.14 33.52 45.84
CA ALA A 4 -35.53 32.20 46.12
C ALA A 4 -34.03 32.02 45.74
N VAL A 5 -33.02 32.02 46.64
CA VAL A 5 -32.68 31.22 47.86
C VAL A 5 -32.39 29.74 47.54
N GLY A 6 -31.37 29.01 47.99
CA GLY A 6 -30.16 29.10 48.85
C GLY A 6 -29.26 27.88 48.46
N SER A 7 -28.00 27.65 48.83
CA SER A 7 -27.30 27.67 50.12
C SER A 7 -25.77 27.72 49.85
N GLU A 8 -24.92 28.53 50.51
CA GLU A 8 -24.18 28.31 51.78
C GLU A 8 -23.61 26.87 51.93
N GLU A 9 -22.37 26.57 52.37
CA GLU A 9 -21.38 27.31 53.16
C GLU A 9 -20.00 26.56 53.21
N MET A 10 -18.91 27.33 53.33
CA MET A 10 -17.60 27.13 54.03
C MET A 10 -16.66 25.94 53.72
N GLY A 11 -15.34 26.06 53.73
CA GLY A 11 -14.45 27.16 54.13
C GLY A 11 -13.48 26.75 55.25
N SER A 12 -12.19 26.70 54.91
CA SER A 12 -10.98 26.83 55.76
C SER A 12 -10.65 25.71 56.78
N ALA A 13 -9.42 25.51 57.25
CA ALA A 13 -8.03 25.76 56.85
C ALA A 13 -7.14 25.31 58.05
N GLU A 14 -5.84 25.11 57.81
CA GLU A 14 -4.71 25.09 58.78
C GLU A 14 -4.57 23.84 59.70
N GLY A 15 -3.39 23.27 59.99
CA GLY A 15 -1.99 23.51 59.62
C GLY A 15 -1.04 22.53 60.37
N ASP A 16 0.08 22.14 59.71
CA ASP A 16 1.52 22.03 60.13
C ASP A 16 1.97 21.38 61.49
N PRO A 17 3.28 21.03 61.77
CA PRO A 17 4.41 20.50 60.95
C PRO A 17 5.48 19.55 61.63
N LEU A 18 6.52 19.22 60.83
CA LEU A 18 7.95 18.82 61.11
C LEU A 18 8.25 17.31 61.32
N LYS A 19 9.34 16.69 60.80
CA LYS A 19 10.75 17.16 60.72
C LYS A 19 11.66 16.30 59.79
N LEU A 20 12.48 17.01 58.99
CA LEU A 20 13.83 16.81 58.43
C LEU A 20 14.61 15.47 58.60
N THR A 21 15.35 15.07 57.56
CA THR A 21 16.84 15.23 57.49
C THR A 21 17.43 14.95 56.10
N GLU A 22 18.42 15.77 55.74
CA GLU A 22 19.30 15.72 54.58
C GLU A 22 20.38 14.63 54.68
N GLY A 23 20.84 14.16 53.52
CA GLY A 23 22.06 13.37 53.38
C GLY A 23 22.45 13.23 51.91
N VAL A 24 23.21 14.19 51.39
CA VAL A 24 23.92 14.08 50.10
C VAL A 24 25.14 13.19 50.26
N SER A 25 25.33 12.25 49.34
CA SER A 25 26.66 11.73 48.96
C SER A 25 26.64 11.25 47.51
N VAL A 26 27.66 11.68 46.79
CA VAL A 26 27.94 11.53 45.35
C VAL A 26 28.49 10.13 45.01
N GLU A 27 28.01 9.57 43.89
CA GLU A 27 28.65 8.77 42.79
C GLU A 27 29.90 7.90 43.11
N PRO A 28 30.05 6.67 42.54
CA PRO A 28 30.13 6.54 41.08
C PRO A 28 29.43 5.32 40.42
N GLU A 29 28.96 5.60 39.21
CA GLU A 29 29.09 4.81 37.97
C GLU A 29 29.65 3.38 38.12
N SER A 30 28.78 2.39 37.87
CA SER A 30 29.20 1.13 37.26
C SER A 30 28.30 0.86 36.06
N ALA A 31 28.90 1.04 34.89
CA ALA A 31 28.30 0.75 33.60
C ALA A 31 28.03 -0.76 33.48
N ASP A 32 26.80 -1.18 33.76
CA ASP A 32 26.30 -2.42 33.22
C ASP A 32 26.07 -2.17 31.72
N MET A 33 27.05 -2.56 30.92
CA MET A 33 27.01 -2.59 29.45
C MET A 33 25.96 -3.60 29.00
N LYS A 34 24.68 -3.29 29.23
CA LYS A 34 23.60 -3.85 28.46
C LYS A 34 23.73 -3.21 27.08
N GLY A 35 24.46 -3.90 26.21
CA GLY A 35 24.68 -3.49 24.83
C GLY A 35 23.38 -3.03 24.17
N PRO A 36 23.47 -2.14 23.16
CA PRO A 36 22.30 -1.59 22.49
C PRO A 36 21.34 -2.72 22.14
N PRO A 37 20.01 -2.55 22.33
CA PRO A 37 19.06 -3.54 21.85
C PRO A 37 19.43 -3.79 20.40
N GLN A 38 19.82 -5.04 20.08
CA GLN A 38 20.12 -5.39 18.71
C GLN A 38 18.93 -4.90 17.89
N ALA A 39 19.21 -4.00 16.95
CA ALA A 39 18.20 -3.51 16.03
C ALA A 39 17.68 -4.75 15.32
N GLY A 40 16.60 -5.32 15.83
CA GLY A 40 15.84 -6.33 15.15
C GLY A 40 15.39 -5.65 13.88
N SER A 41 16.11 -5.93 12.79
CA SER A 41 15.76 -5.42 11.48
C SER A 41 14.34 -5.89 11.21
N THR A 42 13.37 -5.00 11.37
CA THR A 42 12.02 -5.29 10.94
C THR A 42 12.11 -5.61 9.46
N PRO A 43 11.53 -6.73 8.99
CA PRO A 43 11.62 -7.09 7.58
C PRO A 43 11.06 -5.93 6.76
N ILE A 44 11.82 -5.47 5.76
CA ILE A 44 11.38 -4.40 4.86
C ILE A 44 10.15 -4.90 4.13
N ARG A 45 8.99 -4.32 4.44
CA ARG A 45 7.73 -4.70 3.82
C ARG A 45 7.56 -3.90 2.53
N ARG A 46 7.05 -4.58 1.51
CA ARG A 46 6.79 -4.01 0.18
C ARG A 46 5.39 -4.38 -0.26
N CYS A 47 4.78 -3.49 -1.01
CA CYS A 47 3.49 -3.73 -1.63
C CYS A 47 3.59 -4.84 -2.68
N ALA A 48 2.76 -5.86 -2.55
CA ALA A 48 2.71 -7.00 -3.46
C ALA A 48 2.18 -6.64 -4.87
N LEU A 49 1.68 -5.41 -5.09
CA LEU A 49 1.23 -4.92 -6.39
C LEU A 49 2.24 -3.99 -7.06
N CYS A 50 2.71 -2.96 -6.35
CA CYS A 50 3.59 -1.94 -6.93
C CYS A 50 5.06 -2.07 -6.54
N ASN A 51 5.43 -3.01 -5.68
CA ASN A 51 6.79 -3.23 -5.17
C ASN A 51 7.42 -2.04 -4.39
N CYS A 52 6.65 -0.98 -4.12
CA CYS A 52 7.09 0.13 -3.28
C CYS A 52 7.09 -0.27 -1.79
N GLY A 53 7.98 0.34 -1.00
CA GLY A 53 8.02 0.15 0.46
C GLY A 53 6.93 0.92 1.22
N ASP A 54 6.97 0.83 2.55
CA ASP A 54 5.99 1.41 3.49
C ASP A 54 5.71 2.91 3.28
N TRP A 55 6.74 3.67 2.91
CA TRP A 55 6.62 5.07 2.55
C TRP A 55 6.73 5.19 1.04
N SER A 56 5.65 5.63 0.39
CA SER A 56 5.68 5.98 -1.02
C SER A 56 5.20 7.41 -1.24
N PRO A 57 5.96 8.24 -1.99
CA PRO A 57 5.59 9.61 -2.27
C PRO A 57 4.42 9.76 -3.27
N HIS A 58 3.90 8.65 -3.82
CA HIS A 58 2.90 8.68 -4.90
C HIS A 58 1.44 8.65 -4.42
N GLY A 59 1.20 9.06 -3.16
CA GLY A 59 -0.16 9.16 -2.63
C GLY A 59 -0.88 7.82 -2.44
N GLN A 60 -0.17 6.69 -2.49
CA GLN A 60 -0.72 5.32 -2.43
C GLN A 60 -1.40 4.96 -1.08
N GLN A 61 -1.27 5.84 -0.09
CA GLN A 61 -1.64 5.64 1.33
C GLN A 61 -0.80 4.56 2.02
N LYS A 62 -1.07 4.32 3.31
CA LYS A 62 -0.32 3.38 4.13
C LYS A 62 -0.29 1.96 3.54
N LEU A 63 0.84 1.28 3.72
CA LEU A 63 0.94 -0.16 3.51
C LEU A 63 0.16 -0.87 4.62
N GLN A 64 -0.68 -1.82 4.25
CA GLN A 64 -1.51 -2.59 5.17
C GLN A 64 -1.35 -4.07 4.91
N ARG A 65 -1.42 -4.86 5.99
CA ARG A 65 -1.53 -6.30 5.93
C ARG A 65 -3.00 -6.66 5.73
N PHE A 66 -3.30 -7.44 4.69
CA PHE A 66 -4.64 -7.93 4.41
C PHE A 66 -4.74 -9.41 4.74
N GLU A 67 -5.90 -9.79 5.29
CA GLU A 67 -6.25 -11.17 5.58
C GLU A 67 -6.46 -11.95 4.27
N PRO A 68 -6.01 -13.22 4.19
CA PRO A 68 -6.36 -14.09 3.08
C PRO A 68 -7.87 -14.37 3.06
N ALA A 69 -8.43 -14.63 1.88
CA ALA A 69 -9.76 -15.21 1.84
C ALA A 69 -9.74 -16.67 2.36
N PRO A 70 -10.87 -17.21 2.86
CA PRO A 70 -10.90 -18.53 3.51
C PRO A 70 -10.44 -19.71 2.64
N ASP A 71 -10.52 -19.57 1.32
CA ASP A 71 -10.13 -20.54 0.30
C ASP A 71 -8.67 -20.42 -0.18
N TRP A 72 -7.87 -19.57 0.47
CA TRP A 72 -6.47 -19.34 0.11
C TRP A 72 -5.61 -20.62 -0.01
N PRO A 73 -5.67 -21.59 0.92
CA PRO A 73 -4.85 -22.80 0.83
C PRO A 73 -5.09 -23.61 -0.45
N GLN A 74 -6.34 -23.68 -0.90
CA GLN A 74 -6.74 -24.39 -2.11
C GLN A 74 -6.18 -23.71 -3.36
N ARG A 75 -6.20 -22.37 -3.40
CA ARG A 75 -5.61 -21.60 -4.50
C ARG A 75 -4.09 -21.77 -4.59
N LEU A 76 -3.41 -21.81 -3.46
CA LEU A 76 -1.97 -22.06 -3.44
C LEU A 76 -1.64 -23.48 -3.94
N ALA A 77 -2.42 -24.49 -3.52
CA ALA A 77 -2.24 -25.87 -3.98
C ALA A 77 -2.52 -26.05 -5.48
N GLY A 78 -3.45 -25.28 -6.04
CA GLY A 78 -3.79 -25.28 -7.46
C GLY A 78 -2.87 -24.43 -8.34
N TYR A 79 -1.96 -23.63 -7.77
CA TYR A 79 -1.05 -22.81 -8.55
C TYR A 79 -0.06 -23.68 -9.31
N GLN A 80 -0.02 -23.52 -10.64
CA GLN A 80 1.04 -24.02 -11.50
C GLN A 80 1.81 -22.80 -12.01
N PRO A 81 3.13 -22.70 -11.73
CA PRO A 81 3.97 -21.69 -12.37
C PRO A 81 3.83 -21.80 -13.90
N PRO A 82 3.96 -20.70 -14.64
CA PRO A 82 4.02 -20.77 -16.10
C PRO A 82 5.16 -21.72 -16.51
N GLU A 83 4.84 -22.77 -17.25
CA GLU A 83 5.83 -23.67 -17.83
C GLU A 83 6.53 -22.90 -18.97
N ASP A 84 7.78 -22.51 -18.72
CA ASP A 84 8.71 -21.83 -19.65
C ASP A 84 8.41 -20.34 -19.96
N PRO A 85 9.32 -19.39 -19.60
CA PRO A 85 9.25 -17.98 -19.99
C PRO A 85 9.22 -17.75 -21.52
N SER A 86 9.61 -18.75 -22.31
CA SER A 86 9.81 -18.66 -23.75
C SER A 86 8.52 -18.84 -24.58
N GLN A 87 7.43 -19.29 -23.98
CA GLN A 87 6.16 -19.59 -24.69
C GLN A 87 5.06 -18.60 -24.33
N SER A 88 5.36 -17.31 -24.41
CA SER A 88 4.34 -16.27 -24.52
C SER A 88 3.79 -16.27 -25.96
N PRO A 89 2.46 -16.31 -26.21
CA PRO A 89 1.95 -16.12 -27.55
C PRO A 89 2.25 -14.70 -28.01
N GLN A 90 3.09 -14.61 -29.04
CA GLN A 90 3.39 -13.44 -29.87
C GLN A 90 4.30 -12.36 -29.24
N SER A 91 5.59 -12.54 -29.49
CA SER A 91 6.47 -11.42 -29.88
C SER A 91 5.87 -10.78 -31.15
N LEU A 92 4.90 -9.89 -30.98
CA LEU A 92 4.60 -8.91 -32.01
C LEU A 92 5.70 -7.86 -31.93
N SER A 93 6.43 -7.76 -33.03
CA SER A 93 7.47 -6.77 -33.31
C SER A 93 7.11 -5.42 -32.69
N GLN A 94 8.10 -4.83 -32.01
CA GLN A 94 7.98 -3.52 -31.40
C GLN A 94 7.29 -2.54 -32.37
N PRO A 95 6.20 -1.85 -31.98
CA PRO A 95 5.70 -0.75 -32.79
C PRO A 95 6.80 0.31 -32.91
N PRO A 96 6.91 1.01 -34.04
CA PRO A 96 7.88 2.09 -34.19
C PRO A 96 7.70 3.10 -33.07
N GLU A 97 8.83 3.52 -32.51
CA GLU A 97 8.94 4.54 -31.48
C GLU A 97 8.06 5.77 -31.80
N ASP A 98 7.17 6.10 -30.86
CA ASP A 98 6.30 7.27 -30.94
C ASP A 98 7.16 8.54 -30.78
N PRO A 99 7.17 9.47 -31.76
CA PRO A 99 7.97 10.69 -31.72
C PRO A 99 7.64 11.63 -30.54
N CYS A 100 6.55 11.38 -29.80
CA CYS A 100 6.16 12.16 -28.64
C CYS A 100 6.92 11.78 -27.34
N GLN A 101 7.86 10.84 -27.34
CA GLN A 101 8.67 10.55 -26.16
C GLN A 101 9.84 11.55 -25.99
N PRO A 102 9.92 12.32 -24.89
CA PRO A 102 11.09 13.13 -24.61
C PRO A 102 12.31 12.25 -24.29
N PRO A 103 13.55 12.72 -24.59
CA PRO A 103 14.77 11.97 -24.29
C PRO A 103 14.90 11.72 -22.78
N ARG A 104 15.27 10.49 -22.40
CA ARG A 104 15.46 10.10 -21.00
C ARG A 104 16.75 10.68 -20.45
N GLU A 105 16.68 11.90 -19.94
CA GLU A 105 17.59 12.39 -18.90
C GLU A 105 16.75 12.89 -17.73
N VAL A 106 16.94 12.31 -16.53
CA VAL A 106 16.84 12.97 -15.22
C VAL A 106 16.78 11.93 -14.10
N THR A 107 17.58 12.20 -13.08
CA THR A 107 17.73 11.54 -11.79
C THR A 107 16.39 11.27 -11.08
N GLY A 108 16.03 10.00 -10.88
CA GLY A 108 14.82 9.61 -10.17
C GLY A 108 14.80 8.12 -9.82
N ALA A 109 15.59 7.71 -8.83
CA ALA A 109 15.75 6.31 -8.46
C ALA A 109 14.46 5.61 -7.95
N ASP A 110 13.45 6.38 -7.52
CA ASP A 110 12.28 5.84 -6.81
C ASP A 110 11.13 5.41 -7.75
N LEU A 111 10.94 6.13 -8.86
CA LEU A 111 9.97 5.76 -9.91
C LEU A 111 10.46 4.60 -10.79
N LEU A 112 11.79 4.38 -10.84
CA LEU A 112 12.41 3.30 -11.58
C LEU A 112 12.19 1.92 -10.95
N GLN A 113 11.52 1.79 -9.80
CA GLN A 113 11.29 0.50 -9.13
C GLN A 113 9.81 0.08 -9.00
N ILE A 114 8.86 0.84 -9.58
CA ILE A 114 7.46 0.43 -9.56
C ILE A 114 7.28 -0.88 -10.34
N GLY A 115 6.56 -1.82 -9.75
CA GLY A 115 6.27 -3.14 -10.30
C GLY A 115 7.47 -4.10 -10.26
N PHE A 116 7.21 -5.36 -10.66
CA PHE A 116 8.23 -6.41 -10.72
C PHE A 116 8.74 -6.58 -12.15
N SER A 117 10.06 -6.56 -12.33
CA SER A 117 10.69 -6.79 -13.64
C SER A 117 10.64 -8.25 -14.06
N GLU A 118 10.58 -9.16 -13.08
CA GLU A 118 10.56 -10.61 -13.28
C GLU A 118 9.26 -11.21 -12.75
N PRO A 119 8.81 -12.35 -13.29
CA PRO A 119 7.68 -13.10 -12.76
C PRO A 119 7.85 -13.41 -11.26
N MET A 120 6.80 -13.17 -10.50
CA MET A 120 6.74 -13.49 -9.08
C MET A 120 5.97 -14.79 -8.86
N THR A 121 6.27 -15.49 -7.77
CA THR A 121 5.47 -16.61 -7.28
C THR A 121 4.62 -16.17 -6.09
N PRO A 122 3.48 -16.82 -5.81
CA PRO A 122 2.69 -16.53 -4.62
C PRO A 122 3.53 -16.64 -3.33
N ALA A 123 4.45 -17.60 -3.24
CA ALA A 123 5.32 -17.76 -2.07
C ALA A 123 6.24 -16.55 -1.80
N GLN A 124 6.52 -15.71 -2.79
CA GLN A 124 7.32 -14.49 -2.63
C GLN A 124 6.49 -13.26 -2.24
N LEU A 125 5.18 -13.28 -2.49
CA LEU A 125 4.29 -12.13 -2.26
C LEU A 125 3.39 -12.29 -1.04
N PHE A 126 3.16 -13.53 -0.60
CA PHE A 126 2.30 -13.86 0.51
C PHE A 126 3.11 -14.43 1.67
N GLU A 127 2.71 -14.09 2.89
CA GLU A 127 3.18 -14.75 4.10
C GLU A 127 2.71 -16.23 4.09
N PRO A 128 3.38 -17.14 4.82
CA PRO A 128 2.93 -18.55 4.91
C PRO A 128 1.49 -18.70 5.41
N THR A 129 1.01 -17.73 6.17
CA THR A 129 -0.37 -17.61 6.65
C THR A 129 -1.35 -17.08 5.60
N GLY A 130 -0.90 -16.82 4.37
CA GLY A 130 -1.70 -16.27 3.26
C GLY A 130 -1.93 -14.77 3.28
N HIS A 131 -1.39 -14.05 4.26
CA HIS A 131 -1.55 -12.60 4.32
C HIS A 131 -0.64 -11.94 3.29
N CYS A 132 -1.06 -10.78 2.78
CA CYS A 132 -0.22 -9.98 1.88
C CYS A 132 -0.16 -8.54 2.34
N TRP A 133 0.91 -7.85 1.94
CA TRP A 133 1.08 -6.42 2.23
C TRP A 133 0.82 -5.62 0.97
N VAL A 134 -0.16 -4.72 1.03
CA VAL A 134 -0.58 -3.93 -0.13
C VAL A 134 -0.90 -2.51 0.33
N HIS A 135 -0.60 -1.52 -0.50
CA HIS A 135 -1.04 -0.15 -0.23
C HIS A 135 -2.56 -0.04 -0.37
N ARG A 136 -3.20 0.74 0.51
CA ARG A 136 -4.67 0.89 0.51
C ARG A 136 -5.23 1.23 -0.85
N TRP A 137 -4.64 2.20 -1.57
CA TRP A 137 -5.14 2.58 -2.89
C TRP A 137 -4.73 1.61 -4.01
N CYS A 138 -3.62 0.89 -3.87
CA CYS A 138 -3.34 -0.21 -4.80
C CYS A 138 -4.42 -1.29 -4.70
N ALA A 139 -4.84 -1.63 -3.47
CA ALA A 139 -5.91 -2.59 -3.23
C ALA A 139 -7.28 -2.05 -3.69
N ALA A 140 -7.73 -0.89 -3.19
CA ALA A 140 -9.08 -0.40 -3.40
C ALA A 140 -9.45 -0.11 -4.87
N TRP A 141 -8.47 0.17 -5.73
CA TRP A 141 -8.67 0.40 -7.16
C TRP A 141 -8.55 -0.89 -8.00
N SER A 142 -8.13 -2.00 -7.39
CA SER A 142 -7.93 -3.26 -8.11
C SER A 142 -9.26 -3.89 -8.52
N ALA A 143 -9.27 -4.52 -9.69
CA ALA A 143 -10.41 -5.29 -10.14
C ALA A 143 -10.80 -6.39 -9.13
N GLY A 144 -12.09 -6.45 -8.78
CA GLY A 144 -12.63 -7.48 -7.89
C GLY A 144 -12.34 -7.28 -6.39
N VAL A 145 -11.78 -6.11 -6.00
CA VAL A 145 -11.69 -5.71 -4.60
C VAL A 145 -12.95 -4.91 -4.23
N GLU A 146 -13.58 -5.30 -3.12
CA GLU A 146 -14.79 -4.67 -2.62
C GLU A 146 -14.50 -3.99 -1.29
N GLN A 147 -15.16 -2.84 -1.06
CA GLN A 147 -15.09 -2.13 0.20
C GLN A 147 -16.29 -2.49 1.07
N ASP A 148 -16.02 -3.18 2.18
CA ASP A 148 -16.95 -3.44 3.26
C ASP A 148 -16.82 -2.34 4.34
N VAL A 149 -17.96 -1.92 4.89
CA VAL A 149 -18.03 -0.81 5.86
C VAL A 149 -17.41 -1.20 7.21
N GLU A 150 -17.48 -2.48 7.59
CA GLU A 150 -17.02 -2.98 8.89
C GLU A 150 -15.66 -3.69 8.78
N LEU A 151 -15.46 -4.46 7.70
CA LEU A 151 -14.32 -5.36 7.51
C LEU A 151 -13.20 -4.75 6.64
N GLY A 152 -13.41 -3.60 6.02
CA GLY A 152 -12.42 -2.93 5.18
C GLY A 152 -12.41 -3.42 3.74
N LEU A 153 -11.25 -3.79 3.17
CA LEU A 153 -11.19 -4.27 1.78
C LEU A 153 -11.14 -5.79 1.74
N SER A 154 -11.98 -6.40 0.91
CA SER A 154 -11.99 -7.84 0.66
C SER A 154 -11.57 -8.17 -0.77
N GLY A 155 -11.05 -9.39 -1.00
CA GLY A 155 -10.59 -9.83 -2.34
C GLY A 155 -9.19 -9.32 -2.73
N VAL A 156 -8.45 -8.70 -1.82
CA VAL A 156 -7.10 -8.16 -2.08
C VAL A 156 -6.11 -9.26 -2.48
N ASP A 157 -6.19 -10.42 -1.85
CA ASP A 157 -5.41 -11.60 -2.17
C ASP A 157 -5.66 -12.10 -3.59
N ARG A 158 -6.91 -12.08 -4.07
CA ARG A 158 -7.27 -12.40 -5.45
C ARG A 158 -6.69 -11.39 -6.44
N ALA A 159 -6.73 -10.10 -6.09
CA ALA A 159 -6.11 -9.06 -6.89
C ALA A 159 -4.59 -9.27 -7.00
N VAL A 160 -3.90 -9.53 -5.88
CA VAL A 160 -2.45 -9.84 -5.89
C VAL A 160 -2.15 -11.08 -6.72
N PHE A 161 -2.92 -12.16 -6.54
CA PHE A 161 -2.72 -13.39 -7.29
C PHE A 161 -2.86 -13.18 -8.80
N SER A 162 -3.87 -12.42 -9.22
CA SER A 162 -4.04 -12.02 -10.63
C SER A 162 -2.87 -11.14 -11.10
N GLY A 163 -2.49 -10.13 -10.31
CA GLY A 163 -1.48 -9.13 -10.65
C GLY A 163 -0.09 -9.70 -10.92
N ILE A 164 0.25 -10.87 -10.35
CA ILE A 164 1.54 -11.56 -10.55
C ILE A 164 1.94 -11.66 -12.02
N SER A 165 0.99 -11.88 -12.93
CA SER A 165 1.25 -12.06 -14.36
C SER A 165 0.82 -10.86 -15.23
N GLN A 166 0.29 -9.79 -14.63
CA GLN A 166 -0.29 -8.67 -15.37
C GLN A 166 0.69 -7.50 -15.51
N LYS A 167 0.92 -7.08 -16.76
CA LYS A 167 1.83 -5.97 -17.09
C LYS A 167 1.10 -4.63 -17.03
N CYS A 168 1.75 -3.64 -16.43
CA CYS A 168 1.29 -2.25 -16.49
C CYS A 168 1.48 -1.69 -17.90
N ASP A 169 0.47 -1.00 -18.43
CA ASP A 169 0.54 -0.36 -19.75
C ASP A 169 1.54 0.81 -19.79
N HIS A 170 1.81 1.45 -18.64
CA HIS A 170 2.77 2.55 -18.51
C HIS A 170 4.22 2.07 -18.33
N CYS A 171 4.51 1.31 -17.26
CA CYS A 171 5.89 0.92 -16.91
C CYS A 171 6.32 -0.46 -17.45
N ARG A 172 5.39 -1.23 -18.04
CA ARG A 172 5.58 -2.57 -18.63
C ARG A 172 6.02 -3.68 -17.65
N ARG A 173 6.00 -3.40 -16.36
CA ARG A 173 6.33 -4.35 -15.28
C ARG A 173 5.09 -4.99 -14.67
N LEU A 174 5.29 -6.10 -13.97
CA LEU A 174 4.24 -6.92 -13.39
C LEU A 174 3.64 -6.31 -12.12
N GLY A 175 2.47 -6.80 -11.71
CA GLY A 175 1.73 -6.37 -10.53
C GLY A 175 0.59 -5.37 -10.80
N ALA A 176 0.25 -5.15 -12.08
CA ALA A 176 -0.79 -4.19 -12.46
C ALA A 176 -2.20 -4.79 -12.37
N THR A 177 -3.08 -4.15 -11.61
CA THR A 177 -4.41 -4.71 -11.30
C THR A 177 -5.56 -3.71 -11.44
N ILE A 178 -5.26 -2.45 -11.77
CA ILE A 178 -6.26 -1.39 -11.91
C ILE A 178 -6.65 -1.30 -13.39
N PRO A 179 -7.87 -1.71 -13.77
CA PRO A 179 -8.28 -1.69 -15.15
C PRO A 179 -8.75 -0.32 -15.60
N CYS A 180 -8.58 -0.06 -16.89
CA CYS A 180 -9.39 0.93 -17.59
C CYS A 180 -10.86 0.47 -17.60
N ARG A 181 -11.79 1.34 -17.20
CA ARG A 181 -13.23 1.00 -17.11
C ARG A 181 -13.91 0.90 -18.48
N ALA A 182 -13.32 1.48 -19.52
CA ALA A 182 -13.88 1.45 -20.86
C ALA A 182 -14.13 -0.02 -21.32
N PRO A 183 -15.34 -0.35 -21.81
CA PRO A 183 -15.69 -1.73 -22.18
C PRO A 183 -14.69 -2.35 -23.15
N GLY A 184 -14.18 -3.54 -22.80
CA GLY A 184 -13.24 -4.29 -23.64
C GLY A 184 -11.81 -3.76 -23.66
N CYS A 185 -11.49 -2.70 -22.91
CA CYS A 185 -10.11 -2.19 -22.83
C CYS A 185 -9.24 -3.13 -21.97
N PRO A 186 -8.15 -3.70 -22.50
CA PRO A 186 -7.31 -4.64 -21.76
C PRO A 186 -6.25 -3.94 -20.89
N ARG A 187 -6.22 -2.60 -20.84
CA ARG A 187 -5.15 -1.86 -20.17
C ARG A 187 -5.27 -1.93 -18.66
N LEU A 188 -4.16 -2.28 -18.03
CA LEU A 188 -3.99 -2.35 -16.58
C LEU A 188 -2.89 -1.38 -16.13
N TYR A 189 -3.05 -0.82 -14.94
CA TYR A 189 -2.08 0.10 -14.35
C TYR A 189 -1.77 -0.28 -12.89
N HIS A 190 -0.59 0.08 -12.43
CA HIS A 190 -0.36 0.30 -10.99
C HIS A 190 -1.01 1.63 -10.59
N PHE A 191 -1.44 1.76 -9.33
CA PHE A 191 -1.93 3.05 -8.82
C PHE A 191 -0.94 4.20 -9.06
N PRO A 192 0.34 4.10 -8.65
CA PRO A 192 1.30 5.18 -8.90
C PRO A 192 1.51 5.46 -10.39
N CYS A 193 1.51 4.43 -11.23
CA CYS A 193 1.63 4.62 -12.68
C CYS A 193 0.43 5.37 -13.26
N ALA A 194 -0.79 5.06 -12.82
CA ALA A 194 -1.99 5.77 -13.23
C ALA A 194 -1.97 7.26 -12.87
N THR A 195 -1.34 7.63 -11.74
CA THR A 195 -1.20 9.04 -11.35
C THR A 195 -0.19 9.82 -12.18
N THR A 196 0.73 9.13 -12.88
CA THR A 196 1.80 9.76 -13.67
C THR A 196 1.59 9.61 -15.18
N SER A 197 0.88 8.57 -15.63
CA SER A 197 0.32 8.52 -16.97
C SER A 197 -0.94 9.37 -17.02
N CYS A 198 -1.23 10.06 -18.12
CA CYS A 198 -2.39 10.95 -18.30
C CYS A 198 -3.78 10.25 -18.23
N CYS A 199 -3.95 9.27 -17.35
CA CYS A 199 -5.18 8.61 -17.03
C CYS A 199 -6.11 9.55 -16.28
N PHE A 200 -7.39 9.45 -16.59
CA PHE A 200 -8.43 10.01 -15.74
C PHE A 200 -8.67 9.09 -14.55
N GLN A 201 -8.84 9.67 -13.38
CA GLN A 201 -9.10 8.96 -12.13
C GLN A 201 -10.28 9.62 -11.43
N SER A 202 -11.34 8.86 -11.18
CA SER A 202 -12.47 9.31 -10.35
C SER A 202 -12.30 8.77 -8.93
N PRO A 203 -11.83 9.58 -7.97
CA PRO A 203 -11.55 9.13 -6.61
C PRO A 203 -12.80 8.72 -5.83
N ASN A 204 -13.98 9.21 -6.24
CA ASN A 204 -15.24 8.91 -5.53
C ASN A 204 -15.77 7.51 -5.87
N SER A 205 -15.61 7.08 -7.13
CA SER A 205 -16.08 5.76 -7.59
C SER A 205 -14.95 4.78 -7.91
N LEU A 206 -13.69 5.16 -7.60
CA LEU A 206 -12.50 4.31 -7.67
C LEU A 206 -12.26 3.65 -9.03
N TRP A 207 -12.47 4.40 -10.10
CA TRP A 207 -12.29 3.91 -11.47
C TRP A 207 -11.41 4.81 -12.31
N LEU A 208 -10.79 4.19 -13.31
CA LEU A 208 -9.77 4.79 -14.16
C LEU A 208 -10.19 4.72 -15.63
N LEU A 209 -9.80 5.74 -16.41
CA LEU A 209 -9.73 5.65 -17.87
C LEU A 209 -8.30 5.87 -18.34
N CYS A 210 -7.86 5.01 -19.26
CA CYS A 210 -6.58 5.19 -19.93
C CYS A 210 -6.59 6.45 -20.81
N PRO A 211 -5.42 6.99 -21.22
CA PRO A 211 -5.36 8.20 -22.03
C PRO A 211 -6.16 8.14 -23.34
N GLN A 212 -6.33 6.94 -23.92
CA GLN A 212 -7.13 6.76 -25.14
C GLN A 212 -8.64 6.88 -24.92
N HIS A 213 -9.13 6.64 -23.70
CA HIS A 213 -10.54 6.75 -23.35
C HIS A 213 -10.83 7.99 -22.49
N LEU A 214 -9.87 8.91 -22.37
CA LEU A 214 -10.06 10.19 -21.69
C LEU A 214 -11.28 10.99 -22.20
N PRO A 215 -11.59 11.02 -23.52
CA PRO A 215 -12.78 11.73 -24.02
C PRO A 215 -14.12 11.17 -23.49
N GLU A 216 -14.15 9.92 -23.04
CA GLU A 216 -15.36 9.29 -22.49
C GLU A 216 -15.65 9.75 -21.05
N ALA A 217 -14.66 10.37 -20.36
CA ALA A 217 -14.83 10.84 -18.99
C ALA A 217 -15.97 11.85 -18.83
N ALA A 218 -16.25 12.66 -19.87
CA ALA A 218 -17.34 13.64 -19.84
C ALA A 218 -18.75 13.01 -19.87
N GLN A 219 -18.85 11.70 -20.11
CA GLN A 219 -20.11 10.99 -20.32
C GLN A 219 -20.48 10.08 -19.13
N MET A 220 -19.71 10.12 -18.04
CA MET A 220 -19.79 9.19 -16.90
C MET A 220 -19.95 9.89 -15.55
#